data_AF-K9TGM1-F1
#
_entry.id   AF-K9TGM1-F1
#
_cell.length_a   1.000
_cell.length_b   1.000
_cell.length_c   1.000
_cell.angle_alpha   90.00
_cell.angle_beta   90.00
_cell.angle_gamma   90.00
#
_symmetry.space_group_name_H-M   'P 1'
#
loop_
_entity.id
_entity.type
_entity.pdbx_description
1 polymer ?
#
loop_
_entity_poly.entity_id
_entity_poly.type
_entity_poly.pdbx_seq_one_letter_code
_entity_poly.pdbx_strand_id
1 'polypeptide(L)'
;MESTQPWNLLEEAFEIINIQPIVVDATQPVLTYKSADDPNIPGDNEIPAELWPDYVVEPPYIKNTTRNLEFNESQFIASPGEPLGSTSYITTPDGYTWAFMSEAINTMWPYNQADYEGIAAQSSFHAGNFVIQPLPGVVKVTANFKGQNLKFWANENGVAPGTPDAVPLDRYFVSDQWGNEYIMHASGESDPSQVASAFEASVLPEGWTKEVRQLSEDLILTPAEGADGTFHYVVIRDSADNTYHQVKWSDTGSLAAQTEKMPIWGGQGNNTLAGDVGGIWDDLMHGAGGDDILIPGLGNDTIWGDAGIDTVVLPGRRADYAGSDASEDLTYLAITGLGYTKQLHHVERLQFDDETVAVADFLENSPPPSADSAATGPVRPVAFRLYDPMTGNHVFTASFPEANTFVAQGWEFESIPFAVNPQDPSAQNVYRLYHPTQNGYLLTMSELERNQAIALGYVNQGIAFTALDQPSSLGSDPVYRFFSPASTGHLYTTSTLEQEQLSALGYQFEGVAFYASSFT
;
A
#
# COMPACT_ATOMS: atom_id res chain seq x y z
N MET A 1 22.67 -4.32 -3.09
CA MET A 1 24.13 -4.67 -3.28
C MET A 1 24.82 -3.59 -4.12
N GLU A 2 26.09 -3.22 -3.87
CA GLU A 2 26.80 -2.27 -4.76
C GLU A 2 27.11 -2.92 -6.13
N SER A 3 26.49 -2.42 -7.20
CA SER A 3 26.77 -2.87 -8.56
C SER A 3 28.18 -2.42 -8.99
N THR A 4 28.93 -3.33 -9.59
CA THR A 4 30.28 -3.08 -10.14
C THR A 4 30.25 -2.62 -11.60
N GLN A 5 29.06 -2.47 -12.18
CA GLN A 5 28.88 -2.01 -13.57
C GLN A 5 29.30 -0.54 -13.70
N PRO A 6 29.76 -0.08 -14.89
CA PRO A 6 30.06 1.33 -15.07
C PRO A 6 28.78 2.19 -15.06
N TRP A 7 28.90 3.42 -14.58
CA TRP A 7 27.90 4.46 -14.83
C TRP A 7 27.97 4.89 -16.30
N ASN A 8 26.81 4.97 -16.95
CA ASN A 8 26.69 5.41 -18.34
C ASN A 8 25.87 6.70 -18.39
N LEU A 9 26.32 7.66 -19.21
CA LEU A 9 25.50 8.81 -19.56
C LEU A 9 24.22 8.32 -20.24
N LEU A 10 23.12 8.99 -19.94
CA LEU A 10 21.87 8.70 -20.62
C LEU A 10 21.87 9.27 -22.02
N GLU A 11 21.39 8.46 -22.93
CA GLU A 11 21.14 8.81 -24.32
C GLU A 11 19.66 8.57 -24.62
N GLU A 12 19.19 9.12 -25.74
CA GLU A 12 17.85 8.86 -26.23
C GLU A 12 17.64 7.34 -26.38
N ALA A 13 16.55 6.83 -25.81
CA ALA A 13 16.20 5.42 -25.88
C ALA A 13 14.98 5.21 -26.78
N PHE A 14 15.11 4.29 -27.73
CA PHE A 14 13.99 3.79 -28.51
C PHE A 14 13.38 2.61 -27.78
N GLU A 15 12.10 2.72 -27.43
CA GLU A 15 11.44 1.75 -26.56
C GLU A 15 10.13 1.25 -27.14
N ILE A 16 9.91 -0.06 -27.09
CA ILE A 16 8.60 -0.67 -27.32
C ILE A 16 8.06 -1.21 -26.02
N ILE A 17 6.73 -1.24 -25.91
CA ILE A 17 6.04 -1.82 -24.76
C ILE A 17 5.11 -2.94 -25.22
N ASN A 18 5.14 -4.07 -24.53
CA ASN A 18 4.19 -5.16 -24.74
C ASN A 18 2.95 -4.93 -23.87
N ILE A 19 1.82 -4.66 -24.52
CA ILE A 19 0.55 -4.36 -23.85
C ILE A 19 -0.38 -5.58 -23.74
N GLN A 20 0.04 -6.77 -24.21
CA GLN A 20 -0.80 -7.97 -24.12
C GLN A 20 -1.31 -8.27 -22.71
N PRO A 21 -0.50 -8.15 -21.63
CA PRO A 21 -0.96 -8.48 -20.29
C PRO A 21 -2.14 -7.59 -19.86
N ILE A 22 -2.04 -6.28 -20.05
CA ILE A 22 -3.06 -5.30 -19.63
C ILE A 22 -4.35 -5.36 -20.45
N VAL A 23 -4.31 -5.91 -21.66
CA VAL A 23 -5.52 -6.17 -22.46
C VAL A 23 -6.33 -7.32 -21.88
N VAL A 24 -5.68 -8.26 -21.19
CA VAL A 24 -6.33 -9.39 -20.51
C VAL A 24 -6.79 -8.99 -19.11
N ASP A 25 -5.93 -8.31 -18.37
CA ASP A 25 -6.17 -7.84 -17.01
C ASP A 25 -5.35 -6.57 -16.75
N ALA A 26 -6.03 -5.45 -16.56
CA ALA A 26 -5.39 -4.14 -16.39
C ALA A 26 -4.50 -4.03 -15.15
N THR A 27 -4.60 -4.97 -14.20
CA THR A 27 -3.73 -5.02 -13.01
C THR A 27 -2.38 -5.68 -13.29
N GLN A 28 -2.21 -6.32 -14.45
CA GLN A 28 -0.95 -6.92 -14.86
C GLN A 28 0.07 -5.87 -15.32
N PRO A 29 1.38 -6.18 -15.27
CA PRO A 29 2.39 -5.25 -15.71
C PRO A 29 2.43 -5.07 -17.23
N VAL A 30 2.79 -3.86 -17.67
CA VAL A 30 3.28 -3.59 -19.02
C VAL A 30 4.78 -3.86 -19.07
N LEU A 31 5.25 -4.55 -20.11
CA LEU A 31 6.66 -4.92 -20.25
C LEU A 31 7.35 -3.94 -21.20
N THR A 32 8.42 -3.30 -20.74
CA THR A 32 9.15 -2.28 -21.52
C THR A 32 10.49 -2.83 -22.00
N TYR A 33 10.76 -2.61 -23.28
CA TYR A 33 11.99 -3.04 -23.92
C TYR A 33 12.67 -1.86 -24.62
N LYS A 34 13.98 -1.74 -24.46
CA LYS A 34 14.83 -0.75 -25.12
C LYS A 34 15.53 -1.39 -26.32
N SER A 35 15.66 -0.68 -27.43
CA SER A 35 16.43 -1.17 -28.57
C SER A 35 17.87 -1.47 -28.16
N ALA A 36 18.41 -2.58 -28.64
CA ALA A 36 19.69 -3.12 -28.18
C ALA A 36 20.74 -3.13 -29.29
N ASP A 37 21.90 -2.57 -28.98
CA ASP A 37 23.21 -2.79 -29.61
C ASP A 37 24.16 -3.33 -28.52
N ASP A 38 23.94 -4.59 -28.12
CA ASP A 38 24.80 -5.30 -27.17
C ASP A 38 25.93 -6.03 -27.90
N PRO A 39 27.18 -5.54 -27.82
CA PRO A 39 28.32 -6.17 -28.49
C PRO A 39 28.62 -7.60 -28.01
N ASN A 40 28.03 -8.04 -26.90
CA ASN A 40 28.16 -9.40 -26.38
C ASN A 40 27.13 -10.37 -26.94
N ILE A 41 26.18 -9.91 -27.77
CA ILE A 41 25.14 -10.73 -28.40
C ILE A 41 25.36 -10.77 -29.91
N PRO A 42 26.01 -11.83 -30.43
CA PRO A 42 26.29 -11.91 -31.85
C PRO A 42 25.02 -11.90 -32.70
N GLY A 43 24.86 -10.86 -33.53
CA GLY A 43 23.76 -10.75 -34.49
C GLY A 43 22.51 -10.09 -33.92
N ASP A 44 22.62 -9.37 -32.82
CA ASP A 44 21.66 -8.35 -32.45
C ASP A 44 21.55 -7.27 -33.55
N ASN A 45 20.41 -6.60 -33.57
CA ASN A 45 20.06 -5.65 -34.60
C ASN A 45 19.28 -4.49 -33.99
N GLU A 46 19.98 -3.42 -33.66
CA GLU A 46 19.41 -2.17 -33.18
C GLU A 46 18.56 -1.50 -34.26
N ILE A 47 17.48 -0.83 -33.87
CA ILE A 47 16.72 0.00 -34.81
C ILE A 47 17.48 1.29 -35.15
N PRO A 48 17.71 1.60 -36.44
CA PRO A 48 18.31 2.87 -36.83
C PRO A 48 17.47 4.07 -36.41
N ALA A 49 18.10 5.09 -35.86
CA ALA A 49 17.45 6.31 -35.37
C ALA A 49 16.60 7.02 -36.44
N GLU A 50 17.03 6.99 -37.70
CA GLU A 50 16.28 7.58 -38.82
C GLU A 50 14.96 6.86 -39.13
N LEU A 51 14.82 5.60 -38.71
CA LEU A 51 13.59 4.83 -38.89
C LEU A 51 12.65 5.00 -37.71
N TRP A 52 13.16 5.35 -36.52
CA TRP A 52 12.36 5.47 -35.30
C TRP A 52 11.12 6.36 -35.45
N PRO A 53 11.18 7.58 -36.04
CA PRO A 53 10.03 8.47 -36.12
C PRO A 53 8.79 7.83 -36.74
N ASP A 54 8.98 7.07 -37.83
CA ASP A 54 7.92 6.42 -38.60
C ASP A 54 7.78 4.92 -38.28
N TYR A 55 8.51 4.42 -37.27
CA TYR A 55 8.50 3.01 -36.90
C TYR A 55 7.13 2.57 -36.39
N VAL A 56 6.62 1.48 -36.97
CA VAL A 56 5.39 0.81 -36.55
C VAL A 56 5.76 -0.62 -36.21
N VAL A 57 5.67 -0.94 -34.93
CA VAL A 57 5.86 -2.31 -34.43
C VAL A 57 4.53 -3.07 -34.49
N GLU A 58 4.60 -4.36 -34.82
CA GLU A 58 3.42 -5.22 -34.86
C GLU A 58 2.90 -5.54 -33.44
N PRO A 59 1.57 -5.69 -33.26
CA PRO A 59 1.00 -6.17 -32.01
C PRO A 59 1.63 -7.49 -31.52
N PRO A 60 1.76 -7.70 -30.19
CA PRO A 60 1.17 -6.90 -29.12
C PRO A 60 2.02 -5.71 -28.66
N TYR A 61 3.07 -5.37 -29.39
CA TYR A 61 3.92 -4.25 -29.05
C TYR A 61 3.33 -2.94 -29.55
N ILE A 62 3.59 -1.85 -28.83
CA ILE A 62 3.39 -0.49 -29.32
C ILE A 62 4.65 0.34 -29.07
N LYS A 63 4.84 1.35 -29.91
CA LYS A 63 5.92 2.32 -29.75
C LYS A 63 5.71 3.13 -28.47
N ASN A 64 6.69 3.14 -27.58
CA ASN A 64 6.70 4.05 -26.44
C ASN A 64 7.11 5.45 -26.91
N THR A 65 6.48 6.48 -26.37
CA THR A 65 6.85 7.86 -26.72
C THR A 65 8.15 8.20 -26.01
N THR A 66 9.18 8.59 -26.76
CA THR A 66 10.45 9.05 -26.20
C THR A 66 10.20 10.26 -25.31
N ARG A 67 10.80 10.25 -24.11
CA ARG A 67 10.71 11.34 -23.13
C ARG A 67 12.09 11.85 -22.77
N ASN A 68 12.17 13.13 -22.42
CA ASN A 68 13.43 13.77 -22.05
C ASN A 68 13.70 13.47 -20.58
N LEU A 69 14.84 12.84 -20.30
CA LEU A 69 15.22 12.43 -18.95
C LEU A 69 15.85 13.59 -18.20
N GLU A 70 15.50 13.73 -16.93
CA GLU A 70 16.04 14.75 -16.02
C GLU A 70 17.15 14.18 -15.12
N PHE A 71 17.36 12.86 -15.07
CA PHE A 71 18.59 12.27 -14.52
C PHE A 71 19.66 12.16 -15.61
N ASN A 72 20.92 11.99 -15.21
CA ASN A 72 22.05 12.19 -16.13
C ASN A 72 22.83 10.91 -16.43
N GLU A 73 22.95 10.03 -15.43
CA GLU A 73 23.63 8.76 -15.59
C GLU A 73 22.80 7.62 -15.01
N SER A 74 23.06 6.43 -15.52
CA SER A 74 22.46 5.21 -14.99
C SER A 74 23.44 4.06 -14.95
N GLN A 75 23.16 3.10 -14.07
CA GLN A 75 23.92 1.87 -13.92
C GLN A 75 22.93 0.71 -13.91
N PHE A 76 22.89 -0.07 -15.00
CA PHE A 76 22.01 -1.23 -15.13
C PHE A 76 22.47 -2.36 -14.21
N ILE A 77 21.52 -3.02 -13.57
CA ILE A 77 21.75 -4.10 -12.60
C ILE A 77 21.34 -5.44 -13.23
N ALA A 78 20.08 -5.59 -13.63
CA ALA A 78 19.54 -6.79 -14.25
C ALA A 78 18.19 -6.51 -14.91
N SER A 79 17.82 -7.32 -15.89
CA SER A 79 16.45 -7.40 -16.39
C SER A 79 15.51 -7.96 -15.32
N PRO A 80 14.22 -7.59 -15.33
CA PRO A 80 13.24 -8.17 -14.41
C PRO A 80 13.25 -9.70 -14.45
N GLY A 81 13.35 -10.33 -13.27
CA GLY A 81 13.39 -11.79 -13.10
C GLY A 81 14.71 -12.47 -13.47
N GLU A 82 15.72 -11.73 -13.93
CA GLU A 82 17.03 -12.28 -14.30
C GLU A 82 18.05 -12.15 -13.16
N PRO A 83 19.08 -13.03 -13.11
CA PRO A 83 20.20 -12.87 -12.18
C PRO A 83 20.93 -11.52 -12.35
N LEU A 84 21.60 -11.06 -11.29
CA LEU A 84 22.44 -9.86 -11.32
C LEU A 84 23.44 -9.88 -12.49
N GLY A 85 23.48 -8.79 -13.25
CA GLY A 85 24.35 -8.60 -14.41
C GLY A 85 23.84 -9.22 -15.70
N SER A 86 22.65 -9.84 -15.69
CA SER A 86 22.03 -10.44 -16.87
C SER A 86 21.01 -9.50 -17.49
N THR A 87 21.02 -9.45 -18.82
CA THR A 87 19.99 -8.79 -19.62
C THR A 87 19.25 -9.84 -20.43
N SER A 88 17.92 -9.78 -20.41
CA SER A 88 17.05 -10.62 -21.23
C SER A 88 16.65 -9.86 -22.50
N TYR A 89 16.45 -10.57 -23.61
CA TYR A 89 16.22 -9.97 -24.92
C TYR A 89 15.09 -10.64 -25.68
N ILE A 90 14.44 -9.88 -26.55
CA ILE A 90 13.51 -10.38 -27.56
C ILE A 90 13.94 -9.89 -28.94
N THR A 91 13.50 -10.61 -29.98
CA THR A 91 13.61 -10.15 -31.37
C THR A 91 12.21 -10.07 -31.95
N THR A 92 11.84 -8.88 -32.44
CA THR A 92 10.54 -8.68 -33.10
C THR A 92 10.54 -9.30 -34.51
N PRO A 93 9.37 -9.59 -35.11
CA PRO A 93 9.30 -10.27 -36.42
C PRO A 93 9.97 -9.52 -37.59
N ASP A 94 10.12 -8.20 -37.48
CA ASP A 94 10.86 -7.34 -38.40
C ASP A 94 12.39 -7.42 -38.22
N GLY A 95 12.85 -8.16 -37.21
CA GLY A 95 14.24 -8.53 -36.99
C GLY A 95 15.00 -7.61 -36.04
N TYR A 96 14.37 -6.62 -35.40
CA TYR A 96 15.05 -5.77 -34.42
C TYR A 96 15.13 -6.44 -33.04
N THR A 97 16.23 -6.19 -32.34
CA THR A 97 16.51 -6.74 -31.01
C THR A 97 16.20 -5.71 -29.93
N TRP A 98 15.56 -6.18 -28.86
CA TRP A 98 15.12 -5.33 -27.75
C TRP A 98 15.48 -5.96 -26.42
N ALA A 99 16.22 -5.20 -25.60
CA ALA A 99 16.58 -5.57 -24.24
C ALA A 99 15.40 -5.32 -23.30
N PHE A 100 15.10 -6.26 -22.40
CA PHE A 100 14.00 -6.18 -21.45
C PHE A 100 14.40 -5.35 -20.23
N MET A 101 13.80 -4.16 -20.06
CA MET A 101 14.27 -3.14 -19.13
C MET A 101 13.44 -3.03 -17.85
N SER A 102 12.12 -3.14 -17.95
CA SER A 102 11.25 -2.98 -16.79
C SER A 102 9.85 -3.56 -16.97
N GLU A 103 9.19 -3.78 -15.85
CA GLU A 103 7.76 -4.10 -15.76
C GLU A 103 7.04 -2.99 -14.98
N ALA A 104 5.90 -2.52 -15.47
CA ALA A 104 5.20 -1.39 -14.87
C ALA A 104 3.72 -1.70 -14.65
N ILE A 105 3.27 -1.68 -13.39
CA ILE A 105 1.85 -1.72 -13.03
C ILE A 105 1.38 -0.29 -12.79
N ASN A 106 0.32 0.13 -13.49
CA ASN A 106 -0.14 1.52 -13.51
C ASN A 106 -1.55 1.66 -12.97
N THR A 107 -1.77 2.65 -12.11
CA THR A 107 -3.11 3.07 -11.64
C THR A 107 -3.22 4.59 -11.65
N MET A 108 -4.45 5.14 -11.62
CA MET A 108 -4.70 6.56 -11.36
C MET A 108 -5.09 6.78 -9.90
N TRP A 109 -4.61 7.88 -9.30
CA TRP A 109 -4.95 8.29 -7.95
C TRP A 109 -5.03 9.82 -7.81
N PRO A 110 -6.05 10.38 -7.12
CA PRO A 110 -7.30 9.71 -6.79
C PRO A 110 -8.08 9.35 -8.06
N TYR A 111 -8.82 8.24 -8.06
CA TYR A 111 -9.66 7.82 -9.18
C TYR A 111 -11.13 7.99 -8.86
N ASN A 112 -11.85 8.67 -9.76
CA ASN A 112 -13.30 8.74 -9.75
C ASN A 112 -13.82 8.35 -11.13
N GLN A 113 -14.59 7.26 -11.19
CA GLN A 113 -15.11 6.70 -12.42
C GLN A 113 -15.88 7.71 -13.29
N ALA A 114 -16.57 8.67 -12.66
CA ALA A 114 -17.39 9.66 -13.37
C ALA A 114 -16.57 10.65 -14.22
N ASP A 115 -15.27 10.78 -13.95
CA ASP A 115 -14.37 11.71 -14.64
C ASP A 115 -13.74 11.10 -15.91
N TYR A 116 -14.01 9.83 -16.19
CA TYR A 116 -13.45 9.09 -17.33
C TYR A 116 -14.55 8.55 -18.26
N GLU A 117 -14.18 8.35 -19.53
CA GLU A 117 -15.02 7.73 -20.55
C GLU A 117 -14.38 6.45 -21.11
N GLY A 118 -15.20 5.59 -21.73
CA GLY A 118 -14.72 4.41 -22.45
C GLY A 118 -13.99 3.41 -21.55
N ILE A 119 -12.84 2.90 -22.02
CA ILE A 119 -12.06 1.88 -21.30
C ILE A 119 -11.49 2.40 -19.97
N ALA A 120 -11.11 3.68 -19.90
CA ALA A 120 -10.57 4.30 -18.69
C ALA A 120 -11.60 4.38 -17.55
N ALA A 121 -12.90 4.36 -17.87
CA ALA A 121 -13.98 4.35 -16.88
C ALA A 121 -14.23 2.96 -16.27
N GLN A 122 -13.49 1.92 -16.64
CA GLN A 122 -13.69 0.58 -16.09
C GLN A 122 -13.02 0.38 -14.73
N SER A 123 -11.81 0.93 -14.54
CA SER A 123 -11.11 0.95 -13.26
C SER A 123 -9.97 1.97 -13.29
N SER A 124 -9.42 2.27 -12.11
CA SER A 124 -8.21 3.08 -11.95
C SER A 124 -7.01 2.53 -12.73
N PHE A 125 -6.87 1.20 -12.81
CA PHE A 125 -5.84 0.52 -13.61
C PHE A 125 -6.05 0.68 -15.12
N HIS A 126 -7.29 0.61 -15.61
CA HIS A 126 -7.55 0.90 -17.01
C HIS A 126 -7.21 2.37 -17.34
N ALA A 127 -7.58 3.31 -16.47
CA ALA A 127 -7.17 4.69 -16.64
C ALA A 127 -5.65 4.86 -16.61
N GLY A 128 -4.96 4.20 -15.66
CA GLY A 128 -3.50 4.22 -15.52
C GLY A 128 -2.78 3.76 -16.79
N ASN A 129 -3.33 2.75 -17.47
CA ASN A 129 -2.73 2.19 -18.69
C ASN A 129 -3.10 2.93 -19.98
N PHE A 130 -4.33 3.44 -20.11
CA PHE A 130 -4.84 3.95 -21.40
C PHE A 130 -4.98 5.48 -21.47
N VAL A 131 -4.84 6.19 -20.35
CA VAL A 131 -4.80 7.66 -20.35
C VAL A 131 -3.35 8.12 -20.43
N ILE A 132 -3.05 8.91 -21.47
CA ILE A 132 -1.72 9.44 -21.73
C ILE A 132 -1.35 10.47 -20.66
N GLN A 133 -2.18 11.51 -20.52
CA GLN A 133 -1.97 12.62 -19.59
C GLN A 133 -3.02 12.56 -18.47
N PRO A 134 -2.60 12.40 -17.20
CA PRO A 134 -3.50 12.47 -16.04
C PRO A 134 -4.35 13.74 -16.02
N LEU A 135 -5.55 13.65 -15.45
CA LEU A 135 -6.42 14.82 -15.25
C LEU A 135 -5.82 15.77 -14.19
N PRO A 136 -6.16 17.06 -14.20
CA PRO A 136 -5.78 17.97 -13.13
C PRO A 136 -6.20 17.46 -11.74
N GLY A 137 -5.27 17.43 -10.79
CA GLY A 137 -5.53 16.92 -9.44
C GLY A 137 -5.41 15.40 -9.30
N VAL A 138 -4.99 14.70 -10.36
CA VAL A 138 -4.79 13.25 -10.41
C VAL A 138 -3.36 12.96 -10.86
N VAL A 139 -2.76 11.93 -10.26
CA VAL A 139 -1.49 11.36 -10.71
C VAL A 139 -1.70 9.93 -11.19
N LYS A 140 -0.86 9.50 -12.14
CA LYS A 140 -0.65 8.07 -12.39
C LYS A 140 0.40 7.59 -11.40
N VAL A 141 0.08 6.54 -10.66
CA VAL A 141 1.01 5.85 -9.75
C VAL A 141 1.47 4.58 -10.46
N THR A 142 2.77 4.36 -10.47
CA THR A 142 3.41 3.24 -11.15
C THR A 142 4.31 2.50 -10.18
N ALA A 143 4.02 1.21 -10.01
CA ALA A 143 4.95 0.26 -9.43
C ALA A 143 5.87 -0.21 -10.57
N ASN A 144 7.11 0.27 -10.59
CA ASN A 144 8.05 0.05 -11.68
C ASN A 144 9.18 -0.89 -11.26
N PHE A 145 9.13 -2.13 -11.74
CA PHE A 145 10.14 -3.13 -11.50
C PHE A 145 11.31 -2.90 -12.45
N LYS A 146 12.41 -2.36 -11.93
CA LYS A 146 13.55 -1.90 -12.73
C LYS A 146 14.86 -1.99 -11.96
N GLY A 147 15.72 -2.92 -12.36
CA GLY A 147 17.08 -3.07 -11.82
C GLY A 147 18.03 -2.04 -12.41
N GLN A 148 17.93 -0.78 -11.99
CA GLN A 148 18.82 0.29 -12.45
C GLN A 148 19.04 1.35 -11.37
N ASN A 149 20.29 1.69 -11.07
CA ASN A 149 20.61 2.87 -10.27
C ASN A 149 20.57 4.12 -11.14
N LEU A 150 20.09 5.23 -10.59
CA LEU A 150 19.93 6.52 -11.27
C LEU A 150 20.77 7.58 -10.56
N LYS A 151 21.42 8.45 -11.33
CA LYS A 151 22.20 9.57 -10.78
C LYS A 151 21.70 10.89 -11.32
N PHE A 152 21.37 11.78 -10.40
CA PHE A 152 21.01 13.16 -10.66
C PHE A 152 22.20 14.04 -10.28
N TRP A 153 22.79 14.70 -11.26
CA TRP A 153 23.87 15.64 -11.00
C TRP A 153 23.41 16.84 -10.17
N ALA A 154 24.29 17.35 -9.31
CA ALA A 154 24.08 18.62 -8.64
C ALA A 154 24.34 19.83 -9.54
N ASN A 155 25.29 19.71 -10.46
CA ASN A 155 25.72 20.80 -11.35
C ASN A 155 25.73 20.37 -12.81
N GLU A 156 25.70 21.35 -13.71
CA GLU A 156 25.80 21.15 -15.15
C GLU A 156 27.05 20.34 -15.52
N ASN A 157 26.92 19.50 -16.55
CA ASN A 157 28.01 18.70 -17.11
C ASN A 157 28.70 17.74 -16.11
N GLY A 158 28.01 17.37 -15.01
CA GLY A 158 28.55 16.45 -14.00
C GLY A 158 29.69 17.05 -13.19
N VAL A 159 29.79 18.39 -13.13
CA VAL A 159 30.82 19.06 -12.33
C VAL A 159 30.56 18.80 -10.85
N ALA A 160 31.60 18.37 -10.13
CA ALA A 160 31.47 18.04 -8.72
C ALA A 160 31.07 19.28 -7.88
N PRO A 161 30.16 19.13 -6.90
CA PRO A 161 29.79 20.21 -5.98
C PRO A 161 30.99 20.82 -5.26
N GLY A 162 30.95 22.14 -5.05
CA GLY A 162 32.04 22.90 -4.43
C GLY A 162 33.22 23.23 -5.36
N THR A 163 33.19 22.77 -6.62
CA THR A 163 34.15 23.20 -7.65
C THR A 163 33.94 24.69 -7.97
N PRO A 164 34.99 25.53 -8.04
CA PRO A 164 34.86 26.92 -8.48
C PRO A 164 34.17 27.01 -9.85
N ASP A 165 33.24 27.95 -9.98
CA ASP A 165 32.45 28.18 -11.19
C ASP A 165 31.50 27.02 -11.60
N ALA A 166 31.27 26.03 -10.71
CA ALA A 166 30.20 25.06 -10.91
C ALA A 166 28.85 25.77 -11.02
N VAL A 167 28.05 25.39 -12.02
CA VAL A 167 26.72 25.93 -12.26
C VAL A 167 25.70 24.92 -11.72
N PRO A 168 25.02 25.21 -10.61
CA PRO A 168 24.04 24.29 -10.04
C PRO A 168 22.84 24.08 -10.96
N LEU A 169 22.29 22.87 -10.95
CA LEU A 169 21.06 22.53 -11.66
C LEU A 169 19.86 22.70 -10.74
N ASP A 170 18.82 23.37 -11.25
CA ASP A 170 17.52 23.35 -10.61
C ASP A 170 16.91 21.94 -10.74
N ARG A 171 16.45 21.40 -9.62
CA ARG A 171 15.76 20.11 -9.53
C ARG A 171 14.34 20.33 -9.02
N TYR A 172 13.42 19.56 -9.59
CA TYR A 172 11.99 19.73 -9.38
C TYR A 172 11.47 18.59 -8.51
N PHE A 173 10.86 18.95 -7.39
CA PHE A 173 10.34 18.01 -6.41
C PHE A 173 8.85 18.21 -6.20
N VAL A 174 8.17 17.09 -5.96
CA VAL A 174 6.81 17.11 -5.43
C VAL A 174 6.79 16.34 -4.12
N SER A 175 6.00 16.81 -3.17
CA SER A 175 5.75 16.11 -1.92
C SER A 175 4.27 15.82 -1.77
N ASP A 176 3.95 14.59 -1.39
CA ASP A 176 2.57 14.20 -1.14
C ASP A 176 2.07 14.68 0.24
N GLN A 177 0.77 14.53 0.47
CA GLN A 177 0.14 14.92 1.74
C GLN A 177 0.62 14.10 2.96
N TRP A 178 1.28 12.97 2.73
CA TRP A 178 1.81 12.10 3.78
C TRP A 178 3.28 12.40 4.10
N GLY A 179 3.94 13.23 3.30
CA GLY A 179 5.33 13.66 3.48
C GLY A 179 6.34 12.86 2.68
N ASN A 180 5.91 12.00 1.73
CA ASN A 180 6.83 11.39 0.77
C ASN A 180 7.25 12.43 -0.26
N GLU A 181 8.48 12.29 -0.77
CA GLU A 181 9.05 13.22 -1.74
C GLU A 181 9.50 12.49 -2.99
N TYR A 182 9.28 13.14 -4.13
CA TYR A 182 9.60 12.63 -5.46
C TYR A 182 10.41 13.67 -6.24
N ILE A 183 11.45 13.24 -6.94
CA ILE A 183 12.24 14.08 -7.85
C ILE A 183 11.84 13.82 -9.29
N MET A 184 11.73 14.87 -10.11
CA MET A 184 11.39 14.73 -11.53
C MET A 184 12.48 13.92 -12.23
N HIS A 185 12.06 12.87 -12.92
CA HIS A 185 12.93 11.96 -13.67
C HIS A 185 12.87 12.19 -15.18
N ALA A 186 11.80 12.82 -15.66
CA ALA A 186 11.53 13.02 -17.08
C ALA A 186 10.41 14.04 -17.27
N SER A 187 10.44 14.72 -18.41
CA SER A 187 9.40 15.64 -18.88
C SER A 187 9.12 15.41 -20.37
N GLY A 188 8.11 16.08 -20.90
CA GLY A 188 7.85 16.13 -22.35
C GLY A 188 8.74 17.15 -23.08
N GLU A 189 9.57 17.89 -22.36
CA GLU A 189 10.25 19.10 -22.84
C GLU A 189 11.77 18.89 -22.83
N SER A 190 12.50 19.46 -23.79
CA SER A 190 13.97 19.35 -23.85
C SER A 190 14.69 20.66 -23.52
N ASP A 191 13.97 21.78 -23.50
CA ASP A 191 14.50 23.08 -23.07
C ASP A 191 14.26 23.30 -21.58
N PRO A 192 15.28 23.65 -20.78
CA PRO A 192 15.14 23.84 -19.34
C PRO A 192 14.05 24.84 -18.91
N SER A 193 13.80 25.90 -19.70
CA SER A 193 12.75 26.86 -19.39
C SER A 193 11.34 26.32 -19.65
N GLN A 194 11.22 25.38 -20.60
CA GLN A 194 9.98 24.67 -20.86
C GLN A 194 9.72 23.60 -19.79
N VAL A 195 10.76 22.91 -19.30
CA VAL A 195 10.66 22.00 -18.15
C VAL A 195 10.12 22.75 -16.93
N ALA A 196 10.70 23.91 -16.59
CA ALA A 196 10.21 24.75 -15.49
C ALA A 196 8.74 25.15 -15.68
N SER A 197 8.36 25.53 -16.91
CA SER A 197 6.99 25.92 -17.23
C SER A 197 6.00 24.75 -17.09
N ALA A 198 6.40 23.54 -17.50
CA ALA A 198 5.60 22.32 -17.37
C ALA A 198 5.42 21.92 -15.90
N PHE A 199 6.47 22.02 -15.09
CA PHE A 199 6.40 21.80 -13.65
C PHE A 199 5.44 22.78 -12.96
N GLU A 200 5.52 24.07 -13.29
CA GLU A 200 4.62 25.08 -12.73
C GLU A 200 3.17 24.88 -13.17
N ALA A 201 2.94 24.45 -14.41
CA ALA A 201 1.60 24.23 -14.98
C ALA A 201 0.90 22.97 -14.42
N SER A 202 1.63 22.02 -13.84
CA SER A 202 1.01 20.80 -13.31
C SER A 202 0.06 21.10 -12.14
N VAL A 203 -1.07 20.40 -12.12
CA VAL A 203 -2.07 20.46 -11.04
C VAL A 203 -1.99 19.16 -10.27
N LEU A 204 -1.38 19.21 -9.09
CA LEU A 204 -1.21 18.06 -8.21
C LEU A 204 -2.49 17.78 -7.40
N PRO A 205 -2.62 16.57 -6.82
CA PRO A 205 -3.69 16.24 -5.90
C PRO A 205 -3.74 17.17 -4.68
N GLU A 206 -4.88 17.23 -4.00
CA GLU A 206 -5.05 18.04 -2.80
C GLU A 206 -4.02 17.66 -1.71
N GLY A 207 -3.45 18.68 -1.05
CA GLY A 207 -2.44 18.51 -0.01
C GLY A 207 -1.01 18.31 -0.51
N TRP A 208 -0.82 18.10 -1.82
CA TRP A 208 0.51 17.95 -2.42
C TRP A 208 1.17 19.31 -2.67
N THR A 209 2.49 19.34 -2.64
CA THR A 209 3.29 20.56 -2.79
C THR A 209 4.38 20.41 -3.84
N LYS A 210 4.87 21.53 -4.34
CA LYS A 210 5.94 21.65 -5.33
C LYS A 210 7.11 22.41 -4.73
N GLU A 211 8.33 21.95 -5.00
CA GLU A 211 9.55 22.65 -4.63
C GLU A 211 10.56 22.59 -5.78
N VAL A 212 11.22 23.71 -6.06
CA VAL A 212 12.41 23.76 -6.92
C VAL A 212 13.61 24.06 -6.03
N ARG A 213 14.62 23.21 -6.08
CA ARG A 213 15.86 23.40 -5.30
C ARG A 213 17.07 22.81 -6.00
N GLN A 214 18.24 23.28 -5.61
CA GLN A 214 19.52 22.77 -6.08
C GLN A 214 20.04 21.70 -5.12
N LEU A 215 20.70 20.67 -5.65
CA LEU A 215 21.31 19.65 -4.82
C LEU A 215 22.66 20.13 -4.28
N SER A 216 22.95 19.84 -3.02
CA SER A 216 24.28 20.07 -2.44
C SER A 216 25.32 19.04 -2.90
N GLU A 217 24.86 17.87 -3.34
CA GLU A 217 25.66 16.79 -3.90
C GLU A 217 24.88 15.97 -4.93
N ASP A 218 25.58 15.22 -5.78
CA ASP A 218 24.91 14.33 -6.73
C ASP A 218 24.04 13.34 -5.96
N LEU A 219 22.79 13.22 -6.36
CA LEU A 219 21.86 12.27 -5.76
C LEU A 219 21.95 10.95 -6.51
N ILE A 220 22.32 9.89 -5.79
CA ILE A 220 22.23 8.51 -6.28
C ILE A 220 20.94 7.91 -5.73
N LEU A 221 20.06 7.49 -6.63
CA LEU A 221 18.86 6.76 -6.31
C LEU A 221 19.05 5.29 -6.69
N THR A 222 18.82 4.41 -5.73
CA THR A 222 18.90 2.96 -5.88
C THR A 222 17.50 2.35 -5.74
N PRO A 223 17.16 1.30 -6.49
CA PRO A 223 15.85 0.67 -6.36
C PRO A 223 15.71 0.00 -4.99
N ALA A 224 14.48 -0.15 -4.52
CA ALA A 224 14.16 -1.08 -3.45
C ALA A 224 14.49 -2.51 -3.92
N GLU A 225 15.12 -3.33 -3.07
CA GLU A 225 15.55 -4.69 -3.42
C GLU A 225 14.69 -5.70 -2.64
N GLY A 226 13.99 -6.59 -3.33
CA GLY A 226 13.29 -7.72 -2.72
C GLY A 226 14.20 -8.95 -2.58
N ALA A 227 13.97 -9.77 -1.56
CA ALA A 227 14.70 -11.03 -1.33
C ALA A 227 14.44 -12.07 -2.45
N ASP A 228 13.37 -11.89 -3.20
CA ASP A 228 13.05 -12.65 -4.42
C ASP A 228 13.85 -12.21 -5.66
N GLY A 229 14.75 -11.23 -5.51
CA GLY A 229 15.58 -10.69 -6.59
C GLY A 229 14.90 -9.59 -7.42
N THR A 230 13.76 -9.08 -6.95
CA THR A 230 13.09 -7.95 -7.59
C THR A 230 13.74 -6.61 -7.25
N PHE A 231 13.59 -5.65 -8.15
CA PHE A 231 14.06 -4.28 -7.98
C PHE A 231 12.90 -3.34 -8.26
N HIS A 232 12.60 -2.41 -7.38
CA HIS A 232 11.40 -1.61 -7.49
C HIS A 232 11.61 -0.11 -7.28
N TYR A 233 10.83 0.68 -8.01
CA TYR A 233 10.64 2.10 -7.79
C TYR A 233 9.16 2.45 -7.75
N VAL A 234 8.77 3.30 -6.81
CA VAL A 234 7.52 4.05 -6.91
C VAL A 234 7.74 5.25 -7.81
N VAL A 235 6.96 5.31 -8.88
CA VAL A 235 6.98 6.39 -9.86
C VAL A 235 5.61 7.04 -9.91
N ILE A 236 5.58 8.36 -10.07
CA ILE A 236 4.33 9.10 -10.29
C ILE A 236 4.42 9.94 -11.56
N ARG A 237 3.28 10.17 -12.21
CA ARG A 237 3.17 11.10 -13.33
C ARG A 237 2.02 12.07 -13.11
N ASP A 238 2.27 13.35 -13.36
CA ASP A 238 1.34 14.44 -13.08
C ASP A 238 0.51 14.87 -14.29
N SER A 239 -0.37 15.86 -14.09
CA SER A 239 -1.27 16.37 -15.12
C SER A 239 -0.58 17.19 -16.23
N ALA A 240 0.72 17.45 -16.13
CA ALA A 240 1.52 18.05 -17.20
C ALA A 240 2.41 17.01 -17.89
N ASP A 241 2.13 15.72 -17.65
CA ASP A 241 2.94 14.60 -18.12
C ASP A 241 4.39 14.68 -17.65
N ASN A 242 4.69 15.31 -16.50
CA ASN A 242 5.99 15.15 -15.85
C ASN A 242 5.99 13.85 -15.05
N THR A 243 7.13 13.18 -14.93
CA THR A 243 7.23 11.93 -14.19
C THR A 243 8.34 11.99 -13.16
N TYR A 244 8.14 11.37 -12.01
CA TYR A 244 8.96 11.55 -10.82
C TYR A 244 9.24 10.20 -10.16
N HIS A 245 10.46 10.00 -9.69
CA HIS A 245 10.81 8.88 -8.81
C HIS A 245 10.69 9.31 -7.36
N GLN A 246 10.19 8.43 -6.51
CA GLN A 246 10.28 8.64 -5.07
C GLN A 246 11.75 8.65 -4.63
N VAL A 247 12.11 9.62 -3.79
CA VAL A 247 13.46 9.79 -3.24
C VAL A 247 13.48 9.84 -1.72
N LYS A 248 12.33 10.13 -1.10
CA LYS A 248 12.20 10.18 0.35
C LYS A 248 10.86 9.59 0.78
N TRP A 249 10.91 8.81 1.85
CA TRP A 249 9.75 8.40 2.62
C TRP A 249 9.34 9.50 3.62
N SER A 250 8.06 9.53 3.95
CA SER A 250 7.53 10.29 5.08
C SER A 250 8.35 10.05 6.35
N ASP A 251 8.49 11.07 7.21
CA ASP A 251 9.16 10.93 8.51
C ASP A 251 8.40 9.97 9.46
N THR A 252 7.12 9.68 9.18
CA THR A 252 6.35 8.62 9.84
C THR A 252 6.41 7.28 9.11
N GLY A 253 7.26 7.17 8.07
CA GLY A 253 7.61 5.93 7.39
C GLY A 253 6.59 5.33 6.44
N SER A 254 5.45 5.99 6.19
CA SER A 254 4.28 5.37 5.57
C SER A 254 4.17 5.59 4.05
N LEU A 255 4.23 4.48 3.29
CA LEU A 255 3.34 4.30 2.13
C LEU A 255 2.04 3.70 2.68
N ALA A 256 0.92 4.38 2.47
CA ALA A 256 -0.39 3.76 2.63
C ALA A 256 -0.81 3.16 1.29
N ALA A 257 -1.55 2.05 1.31
CA ALA A 257 -2.22 1.53 0.12
C ALA A 257 -3.10 2.63 -0.52
N GLN A 258 -2.69 3.15 -1.67
CA GLN A 258 -3.44 4.19 -2.38
C GLN A 258 -4.54 3.60 -3.28
N THR A 259 -4.38 2.35 -3.69
CA THR A 259 -5.29 1.64 -4.59
C THR A 259 -5.19 0.14 -4.31
N GLU A 260 -6.33 -0.53 -4.16
CA GLU A 260 -6.43 -1.99 -4.05
C GLU A 260 -5.61 -2.69 -5.15
N LYS A 261 -4.83 -3.72 -4.79
CA LYS A 261 -3.91 -4.49 -5.66
C LYS A 261 -2.65 -3.76 -6.13
N MET A 262 -2.41 -2.50 -5.80
CA MET A 262 -1.10 -1.90 -6.05
C MET A 262 -0.09 -2.44 -5.05
N PRO A 263 1.06 -2.98 -5.49
CA PRO A 263 2.12 -3.39 -4.58
C PRO A 263 2.64 -2.23 -3.74
N ILE A 264 2.97 -2.51 -2.49
CA ILE A 264 3.47 -1.55 -1.49
C ILE A 264 4.92 -1.91 -1.20
N TRP A 265 5.82 -0.95 -1.41
CA TRP A 265 7.26 -1.17 -1.28
C TRP A 265 7.87 -0.16 -0.34
N GLY A 266 8.81 -0.61 0.49
CA GLY A 266 9.73 0.25 1.22
C GLY A 266 10.91 0.67 0.38
N GLY A 267 11.88 1.30 1.03
CA GLY A 267 13.16 1.75 0.48
C GLY A 267 14.32 0.91 1.01
N GLN A 268 15.50 1.52 1.09
CA GLN A 268 16.75 0.86 1.50
C GLN A 268 17.09 1.02 2.98
N GLY A 269 16.24 1.68 3.76
CA GLY A 269 16.43 1.82 5.20
C GLY A 269 15.09 1.74 5.90
N ASN A 270 15.12 1.61 7.22
CA ASN A 270 13.97 1.31 8.08
C ASN A 270 12.71 2.13 7.75
N ASN A 271 11.60 1.45 7.48
CA ASN A 271 10.32 2.01 7.08
C ASN A 271 9.17 1.55 7.97
N THR A 272 8.02 2.18 7.79
CA THR A 272 6.76 1.79 8.44
C THR A 272 5.66 1.73 7.40
N LEU A 273 5.53 0.58 6.74
CA LEU A 273 4.61 0.41 5.62
C LEU A 273 3.23 0.02 6.12
N ALA A 274 2.20 0.62 5.52
CA ALA A 274 0.82 0.38 5.88
C ALA A 274 0.07 -0.12 4.64
N GLY A 275 -0.53 -1.30 4.74
CA GLY A 275 -1.48 -1.84 3.76
C GLY A 275 -2.79 -1.03 3.74
N ASP A 276 -3.86 -1.70 3.35
CA ASP A 276 -5.23 -1.28 3.63
C ASP A 276 -5.52 -1.52 5.12
N VAL A 277 -4.78 -0.80 5.97
CA VAL A 277 -5.00 -0.80 7.42
C VAL A 277 -6.48 -0.54 7.59
N GLY A 278 -7.22 -1.55 8.05
CA GLY A 278 -8.64 -1.50 8.34
C GLY A 278 -9.65 -1.62 7.21
N GLY A 279 -9.24 -1.73 5.95
CA GLY A 279 -10.09 -2.42 4.99
C GLY A 279 -9.77 -3.93 4.98
N ILE A 280 -10.03 -4.61 3.87
CA ILE A 280 -9.92 -6.07 3.73
C ILE A 280 -9.20 -6.47 2.44
N TRP A 281 -8.47 -5.53 1.85
CA TRP A 281 -7.74 -5.79 0.62
C TRP A 281 -6.66 -6.85 0.86
N ASP A 282 -6.47 -7.68 -0.15
CA ASP A 282 -5.35 -8.61 -0.19
C ASP A 282 -4.14 -7.82 -0.73
N ASP A 283 -3.21 -7.45 0.15
CA ASP A 283 -2.07 -6.61 -0.17
C ASP A 283 -0.80 -7.43 -0.47
N LEU A 284 0.01 -6.91 -1.41
CA LEU A 284 1.39 -7.35 -1.62
C LEU A 284 2.31 -6.27 -1.05
N MET A 285 3.07 -6.63 -0.01
CA MET A 285 3.95 -5.72 0.71
C MET A 285 5.39 -6.22 0.72
N HIS A 286 6.33 -5.31 0.53
CA HIS A 286 7.77 -5.55 0.61
C HIS A 286 8.44 -4.47 1.45
N GLY A 287 9.13 -4.85 2.53
CA GLY A 287 9.97 -3.95 3.33
C GLY A 287 11.19 -3.44 2.54
N ALA A 288 11.73 -4.31 1.68
CA ALA A 288 12.98 -4.13 0.96
C ALA A 288 14.23 -4.09 1.86
N GLY A 289 14.83 -2.93 2.12
CA GLY A 289 16.04 -2.85 2.92
C GLY A 289 15.84 -2.11 4.24
N GLY A 290 16.46 -2.61 5.30
CA GLY A 290 16.39 -2.00 6.64
C GLY A 290 15.53 -2.81 7.59
N ASP A 291 15.46 -2.39 8.86
CA ASP A 291 14.59 -3.02 9.85
C ASP A 291 13.18 -2.39 9.78
N ASP A 292 12.22 -3.07 9.16
CA ASP A 292 10.93 -2.50 8.81
C ASP A 292 9.80 -2.87 9.79
N ILE A 293 8.79 -1.99 9.84
CA ILE A 293 7.50 -2.24 10.50
C ILE A 293 6.43 -2.35 9.41
N LEU A 294 5.80 -3.51 9.30
CA LEU A 294 4.81 -3.80 8.27
C LEU A 294 3.43 -3.97 8.92
N ILE A 295 2.50 -3.09 8.56
CA ILE A 295 1.13 -3.05 9.10
C ILE A 295 0.18 -3.41 7.95
N PRO A 296 -0.05 -4.70 7.68
CA PRO A 296 -0.80 -5.12 6.49
C PRO A 296 -2.30 -4.86 6.61
N GLY A 297 -2.84 -4.68 7.82
CA GLY A 297 -4.28 -4.54 8.01
C GLY A 297 -4.99 -5.89 8.02
N LEU A 298 -6.25 -5.90 7.55
CA LEU A 298 -7.05 -7.13 7.42
C LEU A 298 -7.05 -7.53 5.95
N GLY A 299 -7.40 -8.78 5.64
CA GLY A 299 -7.26 -9.33 4.30
C GLY A 299 -6.18 -10.40 4.23
N ASN A 300 -6.08 -11.08 3.10
CA ASN A 300 -5.09 -12.13 2.89
C ASN A 300 -3.87 -11.54 2.19
N ASP A 301 -2.86 -11.19 2.97
CA ASP A 301 -1.71 -10.46 2.46
C ASP A 301 -0.52 -11.37 2.19
N THR A 302 0.25 -11.00 1.19
CA THR A 302 1.59 -11.52 0.95
C THR A 302 2.59 -10.45 1.38
N ILE A 303 3.40 -10.77 2.38
CA ILE A 303 4.25 -9.82 3.08
C ILE A 303 5.67 -10.33 3.05
N TRP A 304 6.57 -9.50 2.53
CA TRP A 304 8.00 -9.72 2.51
C TRP A 304 8.65 -8.71 3.45
N GLY A 305 9.33 -9.19 4.50
CA GLY A 305 10.21 -8.34 5.31
C GLY A 305 11.45 -7.93 4.52
N ASP A 306 11.97 -8.87 3.71
CA ASP A 306 13.17 -8.73 2.90
C ASP A 306 14.45 -8.64 3.74
N ALA A 307 15.25 -7.58 3.60
CA ALA A 307 16.59 -7.50 4.16
C ALA A 307 16.63 -6.65 5.43
N GLY A 308 16.56 -7.28 6.59
CA GLY A 308 16.72 -6.62 7.87
C GLY A 308 16.20 -7.48 9.02
N ILE A 309 15.78 -6.83 10.10
CA ILE A 309 14.97 -7.44 11.15
C ILE A 309 13.58 -6.82 11.09
N ASP A 310 12.66 -7.56 10.49
CA ASP A 310 11.35 -7.01 10.12
C ASP A 310 10.25 -7.45 11.10
N THR A 311 9.32 -6.54 11.35
CA THR A 311 8.23 -6.73 12.31
C THR A 311 6.88 -6.55 11.62
N VAL A 312 6.09 -7.63 11.55
CA VAL A 312 4.69 -7.56 11.09
C VAL A 312 3.77 -7.30 12.28
N VAL A 313 2.94 -6.27 12.18
CA VAL A 313 1.97 -5.89 13.20
C VAL A 313 0.61 -6.47 12.85
N LEU A 314 0.13 -7.39 13.68
CA LEU A 314 -1.16 -8.06 13.55
C LEU A 314 -2.09 -7.62 14.67
N PRO A 315 -3.36 -7.31 14.38
CA PRO A 315 -4.29 -6.91 15.44
C PRO A 315 -4.73 -8.11 16.29
N GLY A 316 -5.17 -7.88 17.53
CA GLY A 316 -5.60 -8.96 18.41
C GLY A 316 -4.43 -9.65 19.10
N ARG A 317 -4.72 -10.74 19.82
CA ARG A 317 -3.75 -11.40 20.70
C ARG A 317 -2.99 -12.47 19.95
N ARG A 318 -1.79 -12.81 20.43
CA ARG A 318 -1.02 -13.97 19.93
C ARG A 318 -1.89 -15.24 19.84
N ALA A 319 -2.71 -15.51 20.86
CA ALA A 319 -3.53 -16.70 20.95
C ALA A 319 -4.63 -16.81 19.88
N ASP A 320 -4.94 -15.71 19.17
CA ASP A 320 -5.96 -15.66 18.13
C ASP A 320 -5.44 -16.19 16.77
N TYR A 321 -4.14 -16.48 16.69
CA TYR A 321 -3.45 -16.90 15.48
C TYR A 321 -2.82 -18.28 15.59
N ALA A 322 -2.89 -19.03 14.50
CA ALA A 322 -2.18 -20.27 14.30
C ALA A 322 -1.19 -20.11 13.14
N GLY A 323 0.04 -20.57 13.35
CA GLY A 323 1.03 -20.71 12.29
C GLY A 323 0.98 -22.11 11.69
N SER A 324 1.06 -22.17 10.36
CA SER A 324 1.45 -23.39 9.67
C SER A 324 2.60 -23.08 8.74
N ASP A 325 3.67 -23.85 8.86
CA ASP A 325 4.72 -23.88 7.87
C ASP A 325 4.11 -24.49 6.58
N ALA A 326 3.89 -23.65 5.57
CA ALA A 326 2.98 -23.96 4.47
C ALA A 326 3.69 -24.29 3.15
N SER A 327 5.02 -24.21 3.11
CA SER A 327 5.79 -24.57 1.92
C SER A 327 6.63 -25.82 2.16
N GLU A 328 6.59 -26.76 1.21
CA GLU A 328 7.47 -27.93 1.21
C GLU A 328 8.97 -27.54 1.18
N ASP A 329 9.27 -26.27 0.87
CA ASP A 329 10.61 -25.68 0.70
C ASP A 329 10.96 -24.58 1.74
N LEU A 330 10.14 -24.34 2.78
CA LEU A 330 10.39 -23.34 3.86
C LEU A 330 10.53 -21.87 3.40
N THR A 331 9.91 -21.47 2.29
CA THR A 331 10.04 -20.11 1.73
C THR A 331 9.09 -19.09 2.35
N TYR A 332 8.06 -19.52 3.08
CA TYR A 332 7.13 -18.64 3.79
C TYR A 332 6.37 -19.31 4.94
N LEU A 333 5.96 -18.49 5.91
CA LEU A 333 5.07 -18.84 7.01
C LEU A 333 3.65 -18.38 6.70
N ALA A 334 2.67 -19.29 6.73
CA ALA A 334 1.26 -18.90 6.75
C ALA A 334 0.79 -18.70 8.19
N ILE A 335 0.34 -17.49 8.52
CA ILE A 335 -0.32 -17.18 9.79
C ILE A 335 -1.80 -16.96 9.53
N THR A 336 -2.63 -17.81 10.12
CA THR A 336 -4.10 -17.71 9.99
C THR A 336 -4.70 -17.35 11.33
N GLY A 337 -5.58 -16.36 11.34
CA GLY A 337 -6.30 -15.94 12.53
C GLY A 337 -7.27 -14.82 12.20
N LEU A 338 -8.30 -14.66 13.02
CA LEU A 338 -9.31 -13.61 12.85
C LEU A 338 -9.98 -13.57 11.45
N GLY A 339 -10.01 -14.71 10.75
CA GLY A 339 -10.69 -14.87 9.45
C GLY A 339 -9.85 -14.52 8.22
N TYR A 340 -8.54 -14.36 8.35
CA TYR A 340 -7.63 -14.12 7.22
C TYR A 340 -6.28 -14.82 7.40
N THR A 341 -5.55 -14.94 6.30
CA THR A 341 -4.25 -15.58 6.24
C THR A 341 -3.19 -14.61 5.75
N LYS A 342 -2.10 -14.46 6.50
CA LYS A 342 -0.91 -13.73 6.06
C LYS A 342 0.15 -14.72 5.58
N GLN A 343 0.70 -14.50 4.40
CA GLN A 343 1.87 -15.22 3.89
C GLN A 343 3.10 -14.37 4.17
N LEU A 344 3.94 -14.81 5.11
CA LEU A 344 5.09 -14.05 5.57
C LEU A 344 6.38 -14.64 5.00
N HIS A 345 7.14 -13.83 4.29
CA HIS A 345 8.43 -14.16 3.70
C HIS A 345 9.51 -13.29 4.36
N HIS A 346 10.59 -13.88 4.84
CA HIS A 346 11.71 -13.12 5.43
C HIS A 346 11.25 -12.13 6.52
N VAL A 347 10.43 -12.59 7.47
CA VAL A 347 9.96 -11.78 8.61
C VAL A 347 10.49 -12.40 9.89
N GLU A 348 11.09 -11.59 10.76
CA GLU A 348 11.72 -12.06 12.00
C GLU A 348 10.78 -11.95 13.21
N ARG A 349 9.86 -10.99 13.22
CA ARG A 349 9.02 -10.67 14.39
C ARG A 349 7.56 -10.45 14.05
N LEU A 350 6.72 -10.85 14.99
CA LEU A 350 5.27 -10.62 14.99
C LEU A 350 4.92 -9.78 16.21
N GLN A 351 4.30 -8.65 15.98
CA GLN A 351 3.73 -7.80 17.03
C GLN A 351 2.23 -8.06 17.09
N PHE A 352 1.74 -8.50 18.25
CA PHE A 352 0.33 -8.61 18.61
C PHE A 352 -0.02 -7.52 19.64
N ASP A 353 -1.30 -7.41 20.01
CA ASP A 353 -1.78 -6.48 21.04
C ASP A 353 -1.20 -6.80 22.42
N ASP A 354 -0.92 -8.07 22.71
CA ASP A 354 -0.47 -8.55 24.03
C ASP A 354 1.02 -8.86 24.14
N GLU A 355 1.70 -9.12 23.02
CA GLU A 355 3.14 -9.39 23.01
C GLU A 355 3.80 -9.24 21.63
N THR A 356 5.13 -9.15 21.63
CA THR A 356 5.98 -9.31 20.44
C THR A 356 6.67 -10.66 20.52
N VAL A 357 6.57 -11.48 19.47
CA VAL A 357 7.15 -12.82 19.43
C VAL A 357 8.05 -12.94 18.20
N ALA A 358 9.21 -13.59 18.34
CA ALA A 358 10.01 -13.97 17.18
C ALA A 358 9.27 -15.02 16.36
N VAL A 359 9.33 -14.94 15.03
CA VAL A 359 8.65 -15.89 14.14
C VAL A 359 9.05 -17.35 14.44
N ALA A 360 10.33 -17.58 14.74
CA ALA A 360 10.81 -18.91 15.15
C ALA A 360 10.12 -19.43 16.42
N ASP A 361 9.98 -18.60 17.45
CA ASP A 361 9.34 -18.97 18.71
C ASP A 361 7.82 -19.16 18.55
N PHE A 362 7.19 -18.37 17.67
CA PHE A 362 5.78 -18.48 17.33
C PHE A 362 5.47 -19.86 16.73
N LEU A 363 6.35 -20.37 15.86
CA LEU A 363 6.22 -21.67 15.20
C LEU A 363 6.40 -22.85 16.17
N GLU A 364 7.42 -22.81 17.04
CA GLU A 364 7.69 -23.88 18.01
C GLU A 364 6.53 -24.07 19.00
N ASN A 365 5.79 -23.00 19.29
CA ASN A 365 4.69 -22.98 20.26
C ASN A 365 3.30 -22.92 19.60
N SER A 366 3.19 -23.06 18.28
CA SER A 366 1.89 -23.10 17.60
C SER A 366 1.22 -24.47 17.78
N PRO A 367 -0.08 -24.53 18.13
CA PRO A 367 -0.81 -25.79 18.10
C PRO A 367 -0.79 -26.37 16.68
N PRO A 368 -0.70 -27.70 16.50
CA PRO A 368 -0.72 -28.31 15.17
C PRO A 368 -2.01 -27.91 14.45
N PRO A 369 -1.99 -27.72 13.10
CA PRO A 369 -3.18 -27.36 12.36
C PRO A 369 -4.26 -28.39 12.65
N SER A 370 -5.29 -27.99 13.39
CA SER A 370 -6.48 -28.82 13.55
C SER A 370 -7.08 -28.99 12.16
N ALA A 371 -7.40 -30.22 11.76
CA ALA A 371 -7.98 -30.56 10.46
C ALA A 371 -9.34 -29.89 10.15
N ASP A 372 -9.74 -28.90 10.94
CA ASP A 372 -10.95 -28.08 10.85
C ASP A 372 -10.65 -26.64 10.36
N SER A 373 -9.39 -26.25 10.15
CA SER A 373 -9.03 -24.90 9.67
C SER A 373 -9.16 -24.70 8.15
N ALA A 374 -9.76 -25.66 7.43
CA ALA A 374 -10.23 -25.46 6.07
C ALA A 374 -11.59 -24.74 6.05
N ALA A 375 -11.66 -23.54 6.66
CA ALA A 375 -12.84 -22.69 6.54
C ALA A 375 -12.66 -21.76 5.34
N THR A 376 -13.06 -22.22 4.16
CA THR A 376 -13.24 -21.41 2.93
C THR A 376 -14.50 -20.53 3.01
N GLY A 377 -14.81 -19.99 4.19
CA GLY A 377 -15.94 -19.11 4.42
C GLY A 377 -15.64 -17.66 4.00
N PRO A 378 -16.67 -16.87 3.64
CA PRO A 378 -16.49 -15.44 3.37
C PRO A 378 -15.95 -14.72 4.62
N VAL A 379 -14.89 -13.93 4.41
CA VAL A 379 -14.24 -13.07 5.41
C VAL A 379 -15.26 -12.15 6.06
N ARG A 380 -15.30 -12.11 7.40
CA ARG A 380 -16.25 -11.29 8.17
C ARG A 380 -15.56 -9.99 8.62
N PRO A 381 -16.12 -8.79 8.36
CA PRO A 381 -15.59 -7.55 8.92
C PRO A 381 -15.57 -7.59 10.45
N VAL A 382 -14.78 -6.72 11.08
CA VAL A 382 -14.62 -6.71 12.54
C VAL A 382 -15.01 -5.37 13.13
N ALA A 383 -15.43 -5.35 14.40
CA ALA A 383 -15.68 -4.10 15.11
C ALA A 383 -14.37 -3.64 15.77
N PHE A 384 -13.86 -2.49 15.38
CA PHE A 384 -12.77 -1.78 16.03
C PHE A 384 -13.26 -1.11 17.31
N ARG A 385 -12.46 -1.15 18.37
CA ARG A 385 -12.66 -0.42 19.62
C ARG A 385 -11.63 0.70 19.73
N LEU A 386 -12.11 1.93 19.82
CA LEU A 386 -11.31 3.14 19.94
C LEU A 386 -11.52 3.74 21.33
N TYR A 387 -10.44 4.22 21.95
CA TYR A 387 -10.43 4.81 23.29
C TYR A 387 -10.09 6.30 23.23
N ASP A 388 -10.85 7.13 23.93
CA ASP A 388 -10.54 8.55 24.11
C ASP A 388 -9.77 8.76 25.42
N PRO A 389 -8.45 9.02 25.38
CA PRO A 389 -7.67 9.23 26.60
C PRO A 389 -8.07 10.49 27.38
N MET A 390 -8.74 11.45 26.72
CA MET A 390 -9.18 12.69 27.38
C MET A 390 -10.45 12.48 28.20
N THR A 391 -11.34 11.59 27.75
CA THR A 391 -12.68 11.45 28.34
C THR A 391 -12.95 10.07 28.94
N GLY A 392 -12.09 9.09 28.66
CA GLY A 392 -12.21 7.71 29.14
C GLY A 392 -13.32 6.92 28.42
N ASN A 393 -13.75 7.39 27.25
CA ASN A 393 -14.84 6.79 26.49
C ASN A 393 -14.35 5.83 25.43
N HIS A 394 -15.27 4.96 24.99
CA HIS A 394 -15.05 4.01 23.92
C HIS A 394 -16.04 4.23 22.78
N VAL A 395 -15.53 4.07 21.55
CA VAL A 395 -16.36 3.99 20.34
C VAL A 395 -16.08 2.66 19.65
N PHE A 396 -17.14 2.04 19.14
CA PHE A 396 -17.06 0.83 18.35
C PHE A 396 -17.56 1.13 16.95
N THR A 397 -16.82 0.65 15.95
CA THR A 397 -17.19 0.80 14.54
C THR A 397 -16.65 -0.35 13.72
N ALA A 398 -17.41 -0.81 12.73
CA ALA A 398 -16.87 -1.68 11.68
C ALA A 398 -16.48 -0.88 10.43
N SER A 399 -16.54 0.46 10.49
CA SER A 399 -16.06 1.36 9.45
C SER A 399 -14.69 1.87 9.83
N PHE A 400 -13.67 1.43 9.10
CA PHE A 400 -12.33 1.93 9.34
C PHE A 400 -12.10 3.40 8.96
N PRO A 401 -12.66 3.95 7.86
CA PRO A 401 -12.58 5.39 7.62
C PRO A 401 -13.09 6.24 8.80
N GLU A 402 -14.10 5.73 9.50
CA GLU A 402 -14.57 6.33 10.74
C GLU A 402 -13.58 6.16 11.89
N ALA A 403 -13.02 4.96 12.09
CA ALA A 403 -11.96 4.74 13.09
C ALA A 403 -10.77 5.69 12.90
N ASN A 404 -10.30 5.87 11.66
CA ASN A 404 -9.24 6.83 11.31
C ASN A 404 -9.61 8.28 11.63
N THR A 405 -10.88 8.65 11.45
CA THR A 405 -11.37 9.99 11.80
C THR A 405 -11.27 10.23 13.31
N PHE A 406 -11.51 9.21 14.14
CA PHE A 406 -11.31 9.29 15.59
C PHE A 406 -9.82 9.36 15.96
N VAL A 407 -8.96 8.55 15.34
CA VAL A 407 -7.52 8.58 15.59
C VAL A 407 -6.91 9.94 15.26
N ALA A 408 -7.31 10.54 14.13
CA ALA A 408 -6.90 11.90 13.76
C ALA A 408 -7.36 12.98 14.76
N GLN A 409 -8.37 12.69 15.59
CA GLN A 409 -8.86 13.55 16.66
C GLN A 409 -8.20 13.27 18.02
N GLY A 410 -7.20 12.39 18.07
CA GLY A 410 -6.46 12.04 19.27
C GLY A 410 -7.02 10.85 20.05
N TRP A 411 -7.92 10.07 19.46
CA TRP A 411 -8.33 8.78 20.02
C TRP A 411 -7.28 7.72 19.73
N GLU A 412 -7.21 6.70 20.56
CA GLU A 412 -6.30 5.58 20.42
C GLU A 412 -7.05 4.35 19.90
N PHE A 413 -6.45 3.63 18.95
CA PHE A 413 -6.92 2.29 18.63
C PHE A 413 -6.61 1.37 19.80
N GLU A 414 -7.64 0.72 20.36
CA GLU A 414 -7.49 -0.08 21.57
C GLU A 414 -7.49 -1.58 21.29
N SER A 415 -8.45 -2.09 20.51
CA SER A 415 -8.52 -3.52 20.16
C SER A 415 -9.57 -3.84 19.09
N ILE A 416 -9.67 -5.12 18.73
CA ILE A 416 -10.75 -5.71 17.92
C ILE A 416 -11.58 -6.68 18.78
N PRO A 417 -12.58 -6.19 19.52
CA PRO A 417 -13.31 -6.99 20.51
C PRO A 417 -14.18 -8.11 19.95
N PHE A 418 -14.65 -8.02 18.69
CA PHE A 418 -15.50 -9.04 18.07
C PHE A 418 -15.67 -8.86 16.55
N ALA A 419 -16.02 -9.95 15.85
CA ALA A 419 -16.36 -9.94 14.43
C ALA A 419 -17.83 -9.61 14.15
N VAL A 420 -18.11 -9.02 12.99
CA VAL A 420 -19.45 -8.67 12.49
C VAL A 420 -19.68 -9.29 11.11
N ASN A 421 -20.89 -9.76 10.82
CA ASN A 421 -21.21 -10.34 9.52
C ASN A 421 -22.41 -9.62 8.88
N PRO A 422 -22.19 -8.61 8.03
CA PRO A 422 -23.26 -7.92 7.33
C PRO A 422 -23.90 -8.76 6.23
N GLN A 423 -23.30 -9.89 5.86
CA GLN A 423 -23.84 -10.80 4.85
C GLN A 423 -24.70 -11.92 5.45
N ASP A 424 -24.76 -12.06 6.78
CA ASP A 424 -25.68 -13.00 7.42
C ASP A 424 -27.12 -12.49 7.23
N PRO A 425 -28.02 -13.27 6.60
CA PRO A 425 -29.42 -12.87 6.42
C PRO A 425 -30.18 -12.60 7.72
N SER A 426 -29.66 -13.11 8.85
CA SER A 426 -30.23 -12.94 10.19
C SER A 426 -29.63 -11.74 10.93
N ALA A 427 -28.62 -11.08 10.38
CA ALA A 427 -28.01 -9.91 10.99
C ALA A 427 -28.98 -8.72 10.97
N GLN A 428 -29.00 -7.97 12.07
CA GLN A 428 -29.80 -6.77 12.22
C GLN A 428 -28.90 -5.60 12.63
N ASN A 429 -29.39 -4.38 12.42
CA ASN A 429 -28.63 -3.17 12.67
C ASN A 429 -28.31 -2.97 14.16
N VAL A 430 -27.07 -2.60 14.45
CA VAL A 430 -26.64 -2.03 15.74
C VAL A 430 -26.50 -0.52 15.55
N TYR A 431 -27.36 0.23 16.24
CA TYR A 431 -27.36 1.69 16.23
C TYR A 431 -26.36 2.22 17.24
N ARG A 432 -25.59 3.24 16.86
CA ARG A 432 -24.75 4.02 17.80
C ARG A 432 -25.40 5.35 18.11
N LEU A 433 -25.50 5.66 19.39
CA LEU A 433 -26.05 6.90 19.92
C LEU A 433 -24.99 7.61 20.76
N TYR A 434 -24.96 8.94 20.66
CA TYR A 434 -24.02 9.78 21.39
C TYR A 434 -24.76 10.85 22.20
N HIS A 435 -24.43 11.01 23.48
CA HIS A 435 -25.03 12.04 24.33
C HIS A 435 -24.09 13.25 24.46
N PRO A 436 -24.37 14.40 23.81
CA PRO A 436 -23.40 15.50 23.68
C PRO A 436 -23.01 16.17 25.00
N THR A 437 -23.87 16.16 26.03
CA THR A 437 -23.55 16.79 27.32
C THR A 437 -23.00 15.83 28.39
N GLN A 438 -23.24 14.53 28.23
CA GLN A 438 -22.75 13.49 29.14
C GLN A 438 -21.51 12.80 28.55
N ASN A 439 -21.25 13.05 27.27
CA ASN A 439 -20.19 12.44 26.48
C ASN A 439 -20.23 10.90 26.44
N GLY A 440 -21.41 10.30 26.65
CA GLY A 440 -21.58 8.84 26.67
C GLY A 440 -22.02 8.29 25.32
N TYR A 441 -21.52 7.10 24.98
CA TYR A 441 -21.95 6.31 23.82
C TYR A 441 -22.83 5.14 24.24
N LEU A 442 -23.78 4.79 23.38
CA LEU A 442 -24.67 3.63 23.52
C LEU A 442 -24.79 2.90 22.18
N LEU A 443 -24.56 1.60 22.20
CA LEU A 443 -24.91 0.66 21.13
C LEU A 443 -26.18 -0.10 21.48
N THR A 444 -27.10 -0.20 20.52
CA THR A 444 -28.34 -0.98 20.69
C THR A 444 -28.85 -1.56 19.37
N MET A 445 -29.37 -2.78 19.42
CA MET A 445 -30.19 -3.36 18.33
C MET A 445 -31.68 -2.98 18.44
N SER A 446 -32.10 -2.49 19.60
CA SER A 446 -33.51 -2.21 19.88
C SER A 446 -33.90 -0.83 19.36
N GLU A 447 -34.78 -0.80 18.34
CA GLU A 447 -35.35 0.46 17.87
C GLU A 447 -36.12 1.21 18.96
N LEU A 448 -36.71 0.47 19.91
CA LEU A 448 -37.40 1.07 21.06
C LEU A 448 -36.40 1.76 22.00
N GLU A 449 -35.29 1.10 22.35
CA GLU A 449 -34.24 1.69 23.20
C GLU A 449 -33.60 2.89 22.51
N ARG A 450 -33.32 2.79 21.20
CA ARG A 450 -32.86 3.92 20.38
C ARG A 450 -33.81 5.11 20.48
N ASN A 451 -35.11 4.89 20.26
CA ASN A 451 -36.10 5.98 20.29
C ASN A 451 -36.26 6.58 21.70
N GLN A 452 -36.15 5.76 22.75
CA GLN A 452 -36.16 6.22 24.14
C GLN A 452 -34.90 7.03 24.49
N ALA A 453 -33.73 6.57 24.06
CA ALA A 453 -32.46 7.28 24.25
C ALA A 453 -32.48 8.65 23.53
N ILE A 454 -33.04 8.73 22.31
CA ILE A 454 -33.25 10.00 21.60
C ILE A 454 -34.13 10.95 22.43
N ALA A 455 -35.23 10.46 23.00
CA ALA A 455 -36.10 11.26 23.88
C ALA A 455 -35.39 11.73 25.17
N LEU A 456 -34.31 11.07 25.57
CA LEU A 456 -33.46 11.41 26.71
C LEU A 456 -32.26 12.29 26.33
N GLY A 457 -32.14 12.71 25.07
CA GLY A 457 -31.12 13.67 24.62
C GLY A 457 -29.92 13.06 23.88
N TYR A 458 -29.93 11.75 23.59
CA TYR A 458 -28.95 11.16 22.69
C TYR A 458 -29.20 11.58 21.23
N VAL A 459 -28.12 11.77 20.49
CA VAL A 459 -28.10 11.93 19.03
C VAL A 459 -27.87 10.56 18.40
N ASN A 460 -28.77 10.15 17.51
CA ASN A 460 -28.59 8.93 16.72
C ASN A 460 -27.55 9.18 15.62
N GLN A 461 -26.41 8.49 15.69
CA GLN A 461 -25.32 8.58 14.71
C GLN A 461 -25.49 7.58 13.55
N GLY A 462 -26.56 6.77 13.56
CA GLY A 462 -26.84 5.79 12.52
C GLY A 462 -26.41 4.38 12.90
N ILE A 463 -26.18 3.56 11.88
CA ILE A 463 -25.80 2.14 12.01
C ILE A 463 -24.28 2.08 12.11
N ALA A 464 -23.76 1.56 13.22
CA ALA A 464 -22.31 1.37 13.38
C ALA A 464 -21.83 0.07 12.72
N PHE A 465 -22.65 -0.98 12.81
CA PHE A 465 -22.44 -2.29 12.19
C PHE A 465 -23.71 -3.13 12.35
N THR A 466 -23.67 -4.40 11.93
CA THR A 466 -24.76 -5.37 12.11
C THR A 466 -24.33 -6.52 13.03
N ALA A 467 -25.27 -7.05 13.80
CA ALA A 467 -25.05 -8.17 14.71
C ALA A 467 -26.30 -9.07 14.77
N LEU A 468 -26.21 -10.19 15.49
CA LEU A 468 -27.29 -11.16 15.64
C LEU A 468 -28.03 -10.91 16.96
N ASP A 469 -29.36 -11.05 16.96
CA ASP A 469 -30.18 -10.90 18.16
C ASP A 469 -30.29 -12.19 18.98
N GLN A 470 -29.84 -13.31 18.41
CA GLN A 470 -29.83 -14.66 19.00
C GLN A 470 -28.55 -15.41 18.58
N PRO A 471 -28.16 -16.47 19.31
CA PRO A 471 -27.04 -17.33 18.91
C PRO A 471 -27.26 -17.95 17.52
N SER A 472 -26.22 -17.96 16.68
CA SER A 472 -26.25 -18.57 15.35
C SER A 472 -25.64 -19.98 15.36
N SER A 473 -26.23 -20.88 14.56
CA SER A 473 -25.63 -22.19 14.29
C SER A 473 -24.36 -22.13 13.43
N LEU A 474 -24.06 -20.97 12.85
CA LEU A 474 -22.83 -20.67 12.10
C LEU A 474 -21.70 -20.12 12.99
N GLY A 475 -21.87 -20.18 14.33
CA GLY A 475 -20.92 -19.66 15.29
C GLY A 475 -21.17 -18.18 15.64
N SER A 476 -21.36 -17.91 16.93
CA SER A 476 -21.57 -16.55 17.44
C SER A 476 -21.25 -16.46 18.92
N ASP A 477 -20.65 -15.35 19.34
CA ASP A 477 -20.29 -15.08 20.72
C ASP A 477 -21.19 -13.99 21.33
N PRO A 478 -21.64 -14.15 22.59
CA PRO A 478 -22.40 -13.11 23.28
C PRO A 478 -21.51 -11.89 23.55
N VAL A 479 -22.00 -10.72 23.16
CA VAL A 479 -21.40 -9.43 23.51
C VAL A 479 -22.13 -8.83 24.70
N TYR A 480 -21.40 -8.68 25.79
CA TYR A 480 -21.91 -8.23 27.08
C TYR A 480 -21.77 -6.71 27.21
N ARG A 481 -22.82 -6.05 27.72
CA ARG A 481 -22.86 -4.60 27.94
C ARG A 481 -22.66 -4.27 29.41
N PHE A 482 -21.80 -3.29 29.66
CA PHE A 482 -21.51 -2.76 30.98
C PHE A 482 -21.66 -1.24 30.97
N PHE A 483 -22.35 -0.70 31.97
CA PHE A 483 -22.50 0.73 32.17
C PHE A 483 -21.55 1.24 33.26
N SER A 484 -20.86 2.34 33.00
CA SER A 484 -20.06 3.03 34.02
C SER A 484 -20.83 4.21 34.61
N PRO A 485 -21.23 4.17 35.89
CA PRO A 485 -21.80 5.35 36.54
C PRO A 485 -20.81 6.52 36.65
N ALA A 486 -19.50 6.25 36.58
CA ALA A 486 -18.44 7.24 36.75
C ALA A 486 -18.19 8.06 35.47
N SER A 487 -18.16 7.42 34.30
CA SER A 487 -17.97 8.08 33.00
C SER A 487 -19.26 8.26 32.20
N THR A 488 -20.39 7.70 32.67
CA THR A 488 -21.68 7.64 31.95
C THR A 488 -21.60 6.97 30.58
N GLY A 489 -20.53 6.21 30.32
CA GLY A 489 -20.29 5.45 29.09
C GLY A 489 -20.66 3.98 29.22
N HIS A 490 -20.78 3.30 28.08
CA HIS A 490 -20.96 1.86 28.00
C HIS A 490 -19.73 1.19 27.41
N LEU A 491 -19.42 -0.01 27.89
CA LEU A 491 -18.39 -0.89 27.32
C LEU A 491 -19.03 -2.20 26.88
N TYR A 492 -18.49 -2.75 25.79
CA TYR A 492 -18.98 -3.96 25.13
C TYR A 492 -17.84 -4.95 24.98
N THR A 493 -18.03 -6.18 25.46
CA THR A 493 -16.98 -7.19 25.46
C THR A 493 -17.52 -8.60 25.29
N THR A 494 -16.74 -9.46 24.63
CA THR A 494 -16.92 -10.93 24.62
C THR A 494 -16.05 -11.61 25.68
N SER A 495 -15.05 -10.91 26.24
CA SER A 495 -14.04 -11.49 27.13
C SER A 495 -14.58 -11.68 28.54
N THR A 496 -14.57 -12.92 29.05
CA THR A 496 -14.96 -13.22 30.44
C THR A 496 -14.01 -12.57 31.46
N LEU A 497 -12.72 -12.46 31.15
CA LEU A 497 -11.75 -11.80 32.02
C LEU A 497 -12.02 -10.29 32.14
N GLU A 498 -12.33 -9.62 31.02
CA GLU A 498 -12.66 -8.20 31.04
C GLU A 498 -13.95 -7.94 31.83
N GLN A 499 -14.95 -8.82 31.75
CA GLN A 499 -16.17 -8.72 32.56
C GLN A 499 -15.88 -8.73 34.06
N GLU A 500 -14.99 -9.62 34.52
CA GLU A 500 -14.57 -9.69 35.92
C GLU A 500 -13.87 -8.39 36.36
N GLN A 501 -12.99 -7.86 35.50
CA GLN A 501 -12.28 -6.61 35.74
C GLN A 501 -13.22 -5.40 35.79
N LEU A 502 -14.14 -5.27 34.82
CA LEU A 502 -15.14 -4.19 34.78
C LEU A 502 -16.01 -4.20 36.04
N SER A 503 -16.45 -5.38 36.46
CA SER A 503 -17.24 -5.55 37.69
C SER A 503 -16.44 -5.11 38.93
N ALA A 504 -15.15 -5.45 38.99
CA ALA A 504 -14.26 -5.02 40.08
C ALA A 504 -14.02 -3.50 40.07
N LEU A 505 -14.05 -2.87 38.90
CA LEU A 505 -13.94 -1.42 38.70
C LEU A 505 -15.27 -0.67 38.94
N GLY A 506 -16.35 -1.37 39.27
CA GLY A 506 -17.65 -0.78 39.61
C GLY A 506 -18.57 -0.52 38.42
N TYR A 507 -18.27 -1.07 37.24
CA TYR A 507 -19.20 -1.07 36.12
C TYR A 507 -20.40 -1.99 36.43
N GLN A 508 -21.57 -1.59 35.95
CA GLN A 508 -22.82 -2.30 36.14
C GLN A 508 -23.08 -3.19 34.92
N PHE A 509 -23.18 -4.51 35.15
CA PHE A 509 -23.55 -5.45 34.12
C PHE A 509 -25.01 -5.27 33.69
N GLU A 510 -25.25 -5.12 32.39
CA GLU A 510 -26.58 -4.90 31.82
C GLU A 510 -27.09 -6.07 30.97
N GLY A 511 -26.31 -7.15 30.85
CA GLY A 511 -26.68 -8.35 30.10
C GLY A 511 -26.00 -8.46 28.73
N VAL A 512 -26.52 -9.37 27.91
CA VAL A 512 -26.11 -9.54 26.51
C VAL A 512 -26.78 -8.45 25.68
N ALA A 513 -26.00 -7.60 25.02
CA ALA A 513 -26.53 -6.59 24.11
C ALA A 513 -26.88 -7.16 22.75
N PHE A 514 -26.03 -8.07 22.25
CA PHE A 514 -26.16 -8.74 20.95
C PHE A 514 -25.20 -9.93 20.88
N TYR A 515 -25.32 -10.71 19.81
CA TYR A 515 -24.39 -11.80 19.48
C TYR A 515 -23.55 -11.38 18.28
N ALA A 516 -22.25 -11.34 18.48
CA ALA A 516 -21.28 -11.12 17.40
C ALA A 516 -21.00 -12.44 16.68
N SER A 517 -20.49 -12.35 15.46
CA SER A 517 -19.98 -13.53 14.78
C SER A 517 -18.77 -14.08 15.53
N SER A 518 -18.67 -15.41 15.67
CA SER A 518 -17.43 -16.01 16.16
C SER A 518 -16.30 -15.73 15.18
N PHE A 519 -15.07 -15.60 15.70
CA PHE A 519 -13.86 -15.54 14.88
C PHE A 519 -13.52 -16.89 14.22
N THR A 520 -14.13 -17.98 14.70
CA THR A 520 -13.96 -19.37 14.23
C THR A 520 -15.00 -19.76 13.19
#